data_AF-A0A1V5FNX2-F1
#
_entry.id   AF-A0A1V5FNX2-F1
#
_cell.length_a   1.000
_cell.length_b   1.000
_cell.length_c   1.000
_cell.angle_alpha   90.00
_cell.angle_beta   90.00
_cell.angle_gamma   90.00
#
_symmetry.space_group_name_H-M   'P 1'
#
loop_
_entity.id
_entity.type
_entity.pdbx_description
1 polymer ?
#
loop_
_entity_poly.entity_id
_entity_poly.type
_entity_poly.pdbx_seq_one_letter_code
_entity_poly.pdbx_strand_id
1 'polypeptide(L)'
;MAGQLGIWRDPWFGEIRLCEDKGKVRFAARKSPSLSGILMRVGDRILVDWDDEAVDVEAWLDFPTQDTSTLRMAKVDPQGDFSFDYEDLAFTRIGDCPTAQFGKDAMPAGANPSPARSPARSPSAAGMLDVSRLAAGIRIDMRYAGSENFVGRPIDGYAAPRCLLKVEAAAALARVQRELDKQSMRLRVFDCYRPVRAVQEFVAWAGEASGPVAKERFYPNLDKSALLGDYIAPVSGHSKGYTVDLGLERCLAEPQGCTALDMGTPFDFFDPRANTDSAQITPEQHANRQLLLEAMQAEGFSNYPMEWWHFTHASGTGAEILYDFVIR
;
A
#
# COMPACT_ATOMS: atom_id res chain seq x y z
N MET A 1 -26.99 -3.38 -16.95
CA MET A 1 -26.09 -4.27 -16.19
C MET A 1 -25.42 -5.34 -17.08
N ALA A 2 -26.08 -5.98 -18.05
CA ALA A 2 -25.47 -7.09 -18.81
C ALA A 2 -24.08 -6.78 -19.42
N GLY A 3 -23.87 -5.56 -19.96
CA GLY A 3 -22.56 -5.12 -20.47
C GLY A 3 -21.55 -4.65 -19.41
N GLN A 4 -21.95 -4.60 -18.13
CA GLN A 4 -21.15 -4.15 -16.98
C GLN A 4 -20.75 -5.33 -16.07
N LEU A 5 -21.29 -6.52 -16.31
CA LEU A 5 -20.89 -7.72 -15.58
C LEU A 5 -19.49 -8.14 -16.03
N GLY A 6 -18.66 -8.60 -15.10
CA GLY A 6 -17.32 -9.06 -15.43
C GLY A 6 -16.34 -8.98 -14.28
N ILE A 7 -15.08 -9.24 -14.61
CA ILE A 7 -13.93 -9.03 -13.74
C ILE A 7 -13.35 -7.67 -14.08
N TRP A 8 -13.11 -6.88 -13.05
CA TRP A 8 -12.56 -5.54 -13.13
C TRP A 8 -11.30 -5.46 -12.28
N ARG A 9 -10.39 -4.57 -12.64
CA ARG A 9 -9.13 -4.42 -11.92
C ARG A 9 -8.73 -2.96 -11.79
N ASP A 10 -8.43 -2.60 -10.56
CA ASP A 10 -7.69 -1.39 -10.23
C ASP A 10 -6.21 -1.78 -9.98
N PRO A 11 -5.23 -0.95 -10.41
CA PRO A 11 -3.81 -1.25 -10.23
C PRO A 11 -3.36 -1.47 -8.77
N TRP A 12 -4.01 -0.81 -7.82
CA TRP A 12 -3.66 -0.82 -6.40
C TRP A 12 -4.58 -1.74 -5.60
N PHE A 13 -5.88 -1.49 -5.67
CA PHE A 13 -6.93 -2.22 -4.96
C PHE A 13 -7.10 -3.65 -5.46
N GLY A 14 -6.74 -3.92 -6.72
CA GLY A 14 -6.74 -5.26 -7.29
C GLY A 14 -8.04 -5.62 -7.99
N GLU A 15 -8.31 -6.92 -8.07
CA GLU A 15 -9.45 -7.44 -8.82
C GLU A 15 -10.74 -7.38 -8.00
N ILE A 16 -11.80 -6.93 -8.65
CA ILE A 16 -13.17 -7.04 -8.17
C ILE A 16 -14.01 -7.81 -9.18
N ARG A 17 -15.10 -8.41 -8.72
CA ARG A 17 -16.09 -9.02 -9.60
C ARG A 17 -17.42 -8.30 -9.47
N LEU A 18 -18.05 -8.06 -10.61
CA LEU A 18 -19.46 -7.68 -10.70
C LEU A 18 -20.19 -8.79 -11.43
N CYS A 19 -20.62 -9.81 -10.68
CA CYS A 19 -21.16 -11.04 -11.27
C CYS A 19 -22.46 -11.47 -10.60
N GLU A 20 -23.27 -12.22 -11.35
CA GLU A 20 -24.50 -12.78 -10.84
C GLU A 20 -24.20 -13.94 -9.90
N ASP A 21 -24.80 -13.91 -8.72
CA ASP A 21 -24.83 -15.00 -7.76
C ASP A 21 -26.25 -15.10 -7.18
N LYS A 22 -26.87 -16.27 -7.33
CA LYS A 22 -28.23 -16.58 -6.85
C LYS A 22 -29.29 -15.54 -7.25
N GLY A 23 -29.24 -15.07 -8.50
CA GLY A 23 -30.20 -14.11 -9.06
C GLY A 23 -29.99 -12.66 -8.64
N LYS A 24 -28.88 -12.34 -7.95
CA LYS A 24 -28.47 -10.97 -7.64
C LYS A 24 -27.08 -10.70 -8.20
N VAL A 25 -26.79 -9.46 -8.57
CA VAL A 25 -25.42 -9.09 -8.95
C VAL A 25 -24.66 -8.68 -7.69
N ARG A 26 -23.45 -9.18 -7.51
CA ARG A 26 -22.60 -8.91 -6.34
C ARG A 26 -21.33 -8.18 -6.73
N PHE A 27 -20.93 -7.24 -5.89
CA PHE A 27 -19.57 -6.73 -5.80
C PHE A 27 -18.77 -7.65 -4.87
N ALA A 28 -17.58 -8.06 -5.28
CA ALA A 28 -16.66 -8.80 -4.42
C ALA A 28 -15.23 -8.40 -4.72
N ALA A 29 -14.55 -7.79 -3.75
CA ALA A 29 -13.14 -7.49 -3.84
C ALA A 29 -12.28 -8.70 -3.46
N ARG A 30 -11.33 -9.04 -4.32
CA ARG A 30 -10.46 -10.21 -4.12
C ARG A 30 -9.50 -10.02 -2.95
N LYS A 31 -8.92 -8.83 -2.81
CA LYS A 31 -7.93 -8.51 -1.76
C LYS A 31 -8.56 -8.01 -0.45
N SER A 32 -9.84 -7.64 -0.49
CA SER A 32 -10.55 -7.08 0.66
C SER A 32 -11.91 -7.76 0.79
N PRO A 33 -11.97 -9.02 1.27
CA PRO A 33 -13.22 -9.79 1.28
C PRO A 33 -14.37 -9.13 2.05
N SER A 34 -14.08 -8.29 3.05
CA SER A 34 -15.07 -7.47 3.77
C SER A 34 -15.77 -6.46 2.85
N LEU A 35 -15.10 -5.99 1.79
CA LEU A 35 -15.69 -5.19 0.72
C LEU A 35 -16.37 -6.11 -0.31
N SER A 36 -17.40 -6.80 0.16
CA SER A 36 -18.32 -7.60 -0.66
C SER A 36 -19.75 -7.19 -0.35
N GLY A 37 -20.60 -7.17 -1.37
CA GLY A 37 -21.97 -6.68 -1.22
C GLY A 37 -22.85 -6.94 -2.42
N ILE A 38 -24.14 -6.64 -2.26
CA ILE A 38 -25.14 -6.75 -3.33
C ILE A 38 -25.22 -5.42 -4.06
N LEU A 39 -25.25 -5.47 -5.40
CA LEU A 39 -25.52 -4.28 -6.20
C LEU A 39 -27.02 -3.99 -6.24
N MET A 40 -27.39 -2.80 -5.77
CA MET A 40 -28.76 -2.31 -5.78
C MET A 40 -28.89 -1.12 -6.73
N ARG A 41 -29.92 -1.14 -7.58
CA ARG A 41 -30.20 0.00 -8.46
C ARG A 41 -31.08 1.01 -7.72
N VAL A 42 -30.59 2.24 -7.60
CA VAL A 42 -31.30 3.35 -6.96
C VAL A 42 -31.38 4.50 -7.98
N GLY A 43 -32.53 4.62 -8.65
CA GLY A 43 -32.66 5.54 -9.79
C GLY A 43 -31.76 5.13 -10.96
N ASP A 44 -30.91 6.04 -11.41
CA ASP A 44 -29.91 5.85 -12.46
C ASP A 44 -28.58 5.29 -11.95
N ARG A 45 -28.29 5.42 -10.64
CA ARG A 45 -27.04 4.97 -10.01
C ARG A 45 -27.14 3.54 -9.47
N ILE A 46 -25.98 2.97 -9.16
CA ILE A 46 -25.83 1.63 -8.60
C ILE A 46 -25.15 1.77 -7.24
N LEU A 47 -25.85 1.38 -6.18
CA LEU A 47 -25.35 1.30 -4.81
C LEU A 47 -24.71 -0.07 -4.58
N VAL A 48 -23.63 -0.11 -3.79
CA VAL A 48 -23.15 -1.34 -3.16
C VAL A 48 -23.70 -1.42 -1.74
N ASP A 49 -24.56 -2.41 -1.49
CA ASP A 49 -25.07 -2.77 -0.17
C ASP A 49 -24.13 -3.82 0.43
N TRP A 50 -23.23 -3.39 1.31
CA TRP A 50 -22.16 -4.23 1.87
C TRP A 50 -22.73 -5.34 2.77
N ASP A 51 -22.12 -6.52 2.75
CA ASP A 51 -22.53 -7.63 3.63
C ASP A 51 -22.05 -7.43 5.08
N ASP A 52 -20.90 -6.77 5.25
CA ASP A 52 -20.25 -6.56 6.52
C ASP A 52 -20.72 -5.24 7.14
N GLU A 53 -21.46 -5.32 8.24
CA GLU A 53 -21.99 -4.16 8.97
C GLU A 53 -20.89 -3.25 9.54
N ALA A 54 -19.63 -3.72 9.58
CA ALA A 54 -18.48 -2.90 9.96
C ALA A 54 -17.99 -1.96 8.84
N VAL A 55 -18.46 -2.12 7.60
CA VAL A 55 -18.21 -1.17 6.50
C VAL A 55 -19.30 -0.10 6.54
N ASP A 56 -19.01 1.00 7.23
CA ASP A 56 -19.98 2.07 7.52
C ASP A 56 -20.01 3.19 6.47
N VAL A 57 -19.31 3.00 5.35
CA VAL A 57 -19.35 3.92 4.20
C VAL A 57 -19.85 3.20 2.96
N GLU A 58 -21.09 3.49 2.56
CA GLU A 58 -21.66 2.94 1.34
C GLU A 58 -21.04 3.57 0.09
N ALA A 59 -21.02 2.81 -1.01
CA ALA A 59 -20.41 3.23 -2.27
C ALA A 59 -21.40 3.27 -3.44
N TRP A 60 -21.31 4.32 -4.23
CA TRP A 60 -21.84 4.37 -5.58
C TRP A 60 -20.85 3.75 -6.58
N LEU A 61 -21.37 3.01 -7.55
CA LEU A 61 -20.66 2.58 -8.75
C LEU A 61 -21.12 3.41 -9.95
N ASP A 62 -20.15 4.06 -10.59
CA ASP A 62 -20.39 4.91 -11.74
C ASP A 62 -19.64 4.37 -12.98
N PHE A 63 -20.41 4.06 -14.02
CA PHE A 63 -19.91 3.59 -15.31
C PHE A 63 -19.99 4.74 -16.32
N PRO A 64 -18.86 5.26 -16.84
CA PRO A 64 -18.87 6.33 -17.82
C PRO A 64 -19.67 5.95 -19.07
N THR A 65 -20.58 6.84 -19.50
CA THR A 65 -21.50 6.57 -20.63
C THR A 65 -20.79 6.39 -21.97
N GLN A 66 -19.59 6.94 -22.11
CA GLN A 66 -18.77 6.86 -23.33
C GLN A 66 -17.74 5.71 -23.30
N ASP A 67 -17.50 5.11 -22.14
CA ASP A 67 -16.50 4.06 -21.97
C ASP A 67 -17.00 3.00 -20.98
N THR A 68 -17.57 1.93 -21.52
CA THR A 68 -18.08 0.80 -20.73
C THR A 68 -16.98 -0.13 -20.22
N SER A 69 -15.72 0.16 -20.51
CA SER A 69 -14.57 -0.62 -20.01
C SER A 69 -13.99 -0.06 -18.71
N THR A 70 -14.48 1.09 -18.24
CA THR A 70 -14.05 1.71 -16.99
C THR A 70 -15.18 1.76 -15.96
N LEU A 71 -14.79 1.72 -14.69
CA LEU A 71 -15.68 1.78 -13.54
C LEU A 71 -15.00 2.64 -12.47
N ARG A 72 -15.78 3.55 -11.89
CA ARG A 72 -15.37 4.39 -10.77
C ARG A 72 -16.27 4.13 -9.58
N MET A 73 -15.74 4.44 -8.40
CA MET A 73 -16.49 4.42 -7.16
C MET A 73 -16.51 5.80 -6.54
N ALA A 74 -17.52 6.07 -5.73
CA ALA A 74 -17.62 7.29 -4.93
C ALA A 74 -18.41 6.98 -3.66
N LYS A 75 -18.12 7.67 -2.57
CA LYS A 75 -18.91 7.55 -1.34
C LYS A 75 -20.36 7.99 -1.57
N VAL A 76 -21.30 7.36 -0.85
CA VAL A 76 -22.70 7.82 -0.83
C VAL A 76 -22.84 9.12 -0.05
N ASP A 77 -22.24 9.18 1.13
CA ASP A 77 -22.04 10.40 1.89
C ASP A 77 -20.66 11.00 1.55
N PRO A 78 -20.59 12.16 0.89
CA PRO A 78 -19.33 12.85 0.62
C PRO A 78 -18.55 13.26 1.87
N GLN A 79 -19.16 13.24 3.06
CA GLN A 79 -18.53 13.47 4.36
C GLN A 79 -18.26 12.19 5.14
N GLY A 80 -18.55 11.02 4.56
CA GLY A 80 -18.26 9.72 5.17
C GLY A 80 -16.76 9.52 5.41
N ASP A 81 -16.42 8.56 6.26
CA ASP A 81 -15.05 8.32 6.73
C ASP A 81 -14.04 8.33 5.58
N PHE A 82 -12.99 9.15 5.74
CA PHE A 82 -11.98 9.39 4.71
C PHE A 82 -11.16 8.12 4.42
N SER A 83 -11.13 7.16 5.34
CA SER A 83 -10.41 5.89 5.19
C SER A 83 -10.82 5.07 3.96
N PHE A 84 -12.00 5.36 3.40
CA PHE A 84 -12.53 4.77 2.17
C PHE A 84 -12.35 5.71 0.97
N ASP A 85 -11.15 5.80 0.39
CA ASP A 85 -10.84 6.58 -0.82
C ASP A 85 -11.41 5.93 -2.11
N TYR A 86 -12.72 5.67 -2.15
CA TYR A 86 -13.39 5.09 -3.32
C TYR A 86 -13.17 5.90 -4.60
N GLU A 87 -13.07 7.22 -4.47
CA GLU A 87 -12.88 8.16 -5.57
C GLU A 87 -11.54 7.99 -6.30
N ASP A 88 -10.52 7.44 -5.63
CA ASP A 88 -9.20 7.18 -6.20
C ASP A 88 -9.13 5.85 -6.95
N LEU A 89 -10.15 4.99 -6.80
CA LEU A 89 -10.23 3.70 -7.47
C LEU A 89 -10.61 3.87 -8.95
N ALA A 90 -9.77 3.32 -9.82
CA ALA A 90 -9.95 3.38 -11.26
C ALA A 90 -9.91 1.96 -11.85
N PHE A 91 -11.09 1.34 -11.90
CA PHE A 91 -11.23 -0.02 -12.40
C PHE A 91 -11.30 -0.06 -13.93
N THR A 92 -10.60 -1.02 -14.51
CA THR A 92 -10.72 -1.40 -15.93
C THR A 92 -11.23 -2.83 -16.05
N ARG A 93 -12.10 -3.08 -17.02
CA ARG A 93 -12.65 -4.43 -17.26
C ARG A 93 -11.58 -5.31 -17.90
N ILE A 94 -11.32 -6.46 -17.29
CA ILE A 94 -10.29 -7.41 -17.75
C ILE A 94 -10.85 -8.76 -18.19
N GLY A 95 -12.14 -9.04 -17.97
CA GLY A 95 -12.73 -10.30 -18.41
C GLY A 95 -14.22 -10.44 -18.10
N ASP A 96 -14.81 -11.52 -18.59
CA ASP A 96 -16.21 -11.88 -18.33
C ASP A 96 -16.36 -12.59 -16.98
N CYS A 97 -17.60 -12.68 -16.50
CA CYS A 97 -17.88 -13.45 -15.30
C CYS A 97 -17.58 -14.93 -15.53
N PRO A 98 -16.89 -15.60 -14.58
CA PRO A 98 -16.63 -17.02 -14.69
C PRO A 98 -17.95 -17.81 -14.66
N THR A 99 -18.03 -18.87 -15.47
CA THR A 99 -19.21 -19.74 -15.62
C THR A 99 -19.43 -20.70 -14.44
N ALA A 100 -18.48 -20.80 -13.51
CA ALA A 100 -18.60 -21.60 -12.29
C ALA A 100 -18.79 -20.70 -11.06
N GLN A 101 -19.79 -21.04 -10.23
CA GLN A 101 -19.90 -20.53 -8.87
C GLN A 101 -18.62 -20.93 -8.12
N PHE A 102 -17.82 -19.93 -7.76
CA PHE A 102 -16.63 -20.14 -6.96
C PHE A 102 -17.03 -20.51 -5.54
N GLY A 103 -16.91 -21.80 -5.22
CA GLY A 103 -16.59 -22.22 -3.86
C GLY A 103 -15.25 -21.62 -3.44
N LYS A 104 -14.99 -21.53 -2.13
CA LYS A 104 -13.87 -20.81 -1.50
C LYS A 104 -12.45 -21.30 -1.88
N ASP A 105 -12.29 -22.16 -2.88
CA ASP A 105 -11.01 -22.75 -3.28
C ASP A 105 -10.59 -22.36 -4.72
N ALA A 106 -9.37 -21.86 -4.80
CA ALA A 106 -8.49 -21.48 -5.92
C ALA A 106 -8.90 -21.79 -7.39
N MET A 107 -8.67 -20.80 -8.27
CA MET A 107 -8.49 -20.99 -9.72
C MET A 107 -7.28 -20.21 -10.26
N PRO A 108 -6.75 -20.60 -11.44
CA PRO A 108 -5.32 -20.64 -11.71
C PRO A 108 -4.75 -19.29 -12.13
N ALA A 109 -3.46 -19.12 -11.87
CA ALA A 109 -2.67 -17.96 -12.26
C ALA A 109 -2.62 -17.82 -13.79
N GLY A 110 -3.47 -16.94 -14.34
CA GLY A 110 -3.24 -16.37 -15.66
C GLY A 110 -2.00 -15.49 -15.62
N ALA A 111 -0.96 -15.86 -16.37
CA ALA A 111 0.29 -15.12 -16.43
C ALA A 111 0.09 -13.73 -17.02
N ASN A 112 0.20 -12.69 -16.19
CA ASN A 112 0.39 -11.31 -16.65
C ASN A 112 1.80 -11.15 -17.23
N PRO A 113 2.02 -10.35 -18.29
CA PRO A 113 3.36 -9.85 -18.58
C PRO A 113 3.82 -9.04 -17.36
N SER A 114 4.98 -9.40 -16.80
CA SER A 114 5.57 -8.63 -15.71
C SER A 114 5.80 -7.18 -16.17
N PRO A 115 5.62 -6.18 -15.29
CA PRO A 115 5.86 -4.80 -15.66
C PRO A 115 7.28 -4.62 -16.20
N ALA A 116 7.42 -3.76 -17.20
CA ALA A 116 8.68 -3.58 -17.91
C ALA A 116 9.81 -3.14 -16.95
N ARG A 117 10.99 -3.78 -17.07
CA ARG A 117 12.17 -3.39 -16.29
C ARG A 117 12.96 -2.31 -17.01
N SER A 118 13.35 -1.27 -16.28
CA SER A 118 14.25 -0.23 -16.76
C SER A 118 15.67 -0.78 -16.99
N PRO A 119 16.39 -0.32 -18.02
CA PRO A 119 17.81 -0.63 -18.19
C PRO A 119 18.73 0.18 -17.26
N ALA A 120 18.19 1.14 -16.48
CA ALA A 120 18.98 2.00 -15.61
C ALA A 120 19.76 1.19 -14.55
N ARG A 121 21.05 1.51 -14.40
CA ARG A 121 21.98 0.82 -13.48
C ARG A 121 22.51 1.68 -12.35
N SER A 122 22.02 2.91 -12.23
CA SER A 122 22.43 3.86 -11.20
C SER A 122 21.23 4.73 -10.79
N PRO A 123 21.28 5.34 -9.60
CA PRO A 123 20.24 6.28 -9.17
C PRO A 123 20.06 7.43 -10.18
N SER A 124 21.16 8.02 -10.65
CA SER A 124 21.10 9.13 -11.63
C SER A 124 20.45 8.74 -12.95
N ALA A 125 20.78 7.56 -13.50
CA ALA A 125 20.17 7.05 -14.72
C ALA A 125 18.69 6.72 -14.54
N ALA A 126 18.26 6.43 -13.31
CA ALA A 126 16.88 6.21 -12.94
C ALA A 126 16.13 7.51 -12.56
N GLY A 127 16.77 8.69 -12.63
CA GLY A 127 16.18 9.95 -12.15
C GLY A 127 15.89 9.93 -10.64
N MET A 128 16.69 9.18 -9.88
CA MET A 128 16.60 9.03 -8.45
C MET A 128 17.79 9.69 -7.75
N LEU A 129 17.57 10.16 -6.53
CA LEU A 129 18.59 10.70 -5.65
C LEU A 129 18.38 10.20 -4.23
N ASP A 130 19.39 10.42 -3.39
CA ASP A 130 19.34 10.12 -1.97
C ASP A 130 18.74 11.29 -1.20
N VAL A 131 17.66 11.05 -0.45
CA VAL A 131 16.91 12.09 0.24
C VAL A 131 17.76 12.86 1.25
N SER A 132 18.81 12.25 1.82
CA SER A 132 19.73 12.91 2.75
C SER A 132 20.42 14.14 2.15
N ARG A 133 20.50 14.22 0.81
CA ARG A 133 21.02 15.39 0.08
C ARG A 133 20.09 16.60 0.14
N LEU A 134 18.78 16.39 0.39
CA LEU A 134 17.76 17.44 0.42
C LEU A 134 17.28 17.72 1.84
N ALA A 135 17.31 16.72 2.73
CA ALA A 135 16.90 16.85 4.12
C ALA A 135 17.78 15.97 5.02
N ALA A 136 18.92 16.50 5.44
CA ALA A 136 19.84 15.83 6.37
C ALA A 136 19.23 15.60 7.76
N GLY A 137 18.14 16.30 8.07
CA GLY A 137 17.36 16.10 9.28
C GLY A 137 16.58 14.80 9.31
N ILE A 138 16.37 14.09 8.20
CA ILE A 138 15.64 12.81 8.18
C ILE A 138 16.50 11.70 8.83
N ARG A 139 15.91 10.90 9.72
CA ARG A 139 16.55 9.71 10.28
C ARG A 139 16.49 8.56 9.28
N ILE A 140 17.65 8.12 8.81
CA ILE A 140 17.79 6.97 7.93
C ILE A 140 17.91 5.70 8.78
N ASP A 141 16.94 4.80 8.67
CA ASP A 141 16.85 3.54 9.39
C ASP A 141 16.49 2.38 8.44
N MET A 142 17.25 2.27 7.34
CA MET A 142 16.96 1.36 6.22
C MET A 142 17.00 -0.12 6.66
N ARG A 143 15.83 -0.68 6.98
CA ARG A 143 15.70 -1.99 7.64
C ARG A 143 16.21 -3.15 6.81
N TYR A 144 16.07 -3.05 5.49
CA TYR A 144 16.50 -4.09 4.56
C TYR A 144 18.01 -4.06 4.24
N ALA A 145 18.72 -3.00 4.63
CA ALA A 145 20.19 -2.98 4.59
C ALA A 145 20.82 -3.66 5.82
N GLY A 146 20.04 -3.94 6.86
CA GLY A 146 20.47 -4.61 8.09
C GLY A 146 19.77 -5.95 8.30
N SER A 147 19.86 -6.49 9.52
CA SER A 147 19.18 -7.74 9.92
C SER A 147 17.88 -7.53 10.69
N GLU A 148 17.52 -6.28 11.02
CA GLU A 148 16.29 -5.95 11.76
C GLU A 148 15.07 -5.85 10.84
N ASN A 149 14.78 -6.94 10.12
CA ASN A 149 13.63 -7.11 9.23
C ASN A 149 13.10 -8.55 9.32
N PHE A 150 11.97 -8.84 8.68
CA PHE A 150 11.31 -10.16 8.78
C PHE A 150 12.11 -11.32 8.17
N VAL A 151 13.07 -11.05 7.29
CA VAL A 151 14.00 -12.06 6.74
C VAL A 151 15.15 -12.33 7.71
N GLY A 152 15.49 -11.37 8.59
CA GLY A 152 16.51 -11.53 9.63
C GLY A 152 17.95 -11.31 9.16
N ARG A 153 18.14 -10.78 7.95
CA ARG A 153 19.46 -10.50 7.35
C ARG A 153 19.32 -9.40 6.29
N PRO A 154 20.44 -8.80 5.82
CA PRO A 154 20.39 -7.86 4.70
C PRO A 154 19.79 -8.50 3.45
N ILE A 155 18.98 -7.73 2.75
CA ILE A 155 18.23 -8.14 1.56
C ILE A 155 19.05 -7.85 0.31
N ASP A 156 18.95 -8.72 -0.70
CA ASP A 156 19.61 -8.54 -1.99
C ASP A 156 19.23 -7.17 -2.60
N GLY A 157 20.23 -6.48 -3.13
CA GLY A 157 20.11 -5.13 -3.65
C GLY A 157 20.31 -4.01 -2.62
N TYR A 158 20.28 -4.29 -1.32
CA TYR A 158 20.56 -3.30 -0.26
C TYR A 158 22.02 -3.37 0.20
N ALA A 159 22.96 -2.84 -0.59
CA ALA A 159 24.38 -2.81 -0.21
C ALA A 159 24.77 -1.58 0.64
N ALA A 160 23.87 -0.61 0.79
CA ALA A 160 24.07 0.57 1.63
C ALA A 160 22.72 1.05 2.23
N PRO A 161 22.72 1.63 3.44
CA PRO A 161 21.52 2.16 4.08
C PRO A 161 21.18 3.55 3.51
N ARG A 162 20.69 3.59 2.26
CA ARG A 162 20.34 4.85 1.58
C ARG A 162 18.88 4.85 1.15
N CYS A 163 18.16 5.93 1.44
CA CYS A 163 16.82 6.16 0.91
C CYS A 163 16.93 6.83 -0.46
N LEU A 164 16.76 6.04 -1.52
CA LEU A 164 16.70 6.55 -2.89
C LEU A 164 15.24 6.74 -3.31
N LEU A 165 14.92 7.91 -3.86
CA LEU A 165 13.60 8.24 -4.40
C LEU A 165 13.77 9.00 -5.71
N LYS A 166 12.74 8.94 -6.55
CA LYS A 166 12.57 9.85 -7.69
C LYS A 166 12.64 11.30 -7.21
N VAL A 167 13.24 12.16 -8.02
CA VAL A 167 13.58 13.54 -7.62
C VAL A 167 12.36 14.28 -7.08
N GLU A 168 11.19 14.09 -7.69
CA GLU A 168 9.93 14.72 -7.28
C GLU A 168 9.49 14.27 -5.88
N ALA A 169 9.47 12.95 -5.64
CA ALA A 169 9.11 12.37 -4.35
C ALA A 169 10.15 12.73 -3.26
N ALA A 170 11.44 12.71 -3.59
CA ALA A 170 12.49 13.11 -2.65
C ALA A 170 12.37 14.58 -2.24
N ALA A 171 12.06 15.46 -3.21
CA ALA A 171 11.84 16.88 -2.94
C ALA A 171 10.61 17.11 -2.07
N ALA A 172 9.51 16.38 -2.33
CA ALA A 172 8.30 16.42 -1.52
C ALA A 172 8.55 15.95 -0.08
N LEU A 173 9.22 14.80 0.11
CA LEU A 173 9.57 14.28 1.44
C LEU A 173 10.45 15.25 2.24
N ALA A 174 11.35 15.97 1.56
CA ALA A 174 12.15 17.01 2.17
C ALA A 174 11.32 18.22 2.62
N ARG A 175 10.17 18.50 1.99
CA ARG A 175 9.24 19.54 2.46
C ARG A 175 8.46 19.08 3.69
N VAL A 176 8.00 17.82 3.69
CA VAL A 176 7.38 17.20 4.87
C VAL A 176 8.30 17.33 6.09
N GLN A 177 9.58 16.96 5.96
CA GLN A 177 10.54 17.10 7.04
C GLN A 177 10.66 18.56 7.54
N ARG A 178 10.71 19.55 6.64
CA ARG A 178 10.82 20.97 7.04
C ARG A 178 9.59 21.47 7.79
N GLU A 179 8.41 20.97 7.48
CA GLU A 179 7.19 21.30 8.23
C GLU A 179 7.18 20.62 9.61
N LEU A 180 7.66 19.38 9.70
CA LEU A 180 7.80 18.65 10.96
C LEU A 180 8.88 19.26 11.87
N ASP A 181 9.95 19.81 11.31
CA ASP A 181 11.01 20.50 12.06
C ASP A 181 10.42 21.64 12.92
N LYS A 182 9.42 22.37 12.39
CA LYS A 182 8.72 23.45 13.12
C LYS A 182 7.99 22.96 14.38
N GLN A 183 7.69 21.65 14.43
CA GLN A 183 6.99 21.00 15.52
C GLN A 183 7.93 20.13 16.38
N SER A 184 9.25 20.30 16.21
CA SER A 184 10.28 19.49 16.88
C SER A 184 10.10 17.99 16.60
N MET A 185 9.78 17.65 15.35
CA MET A 185 9.58 16.28 14.89
C MET A 185 10.45 15.94 13.69
N ARG A 186 10.68 14.64 13.52
CA ARG A 186 11.54 14.10 12.48
C ARG A 186 10.94 12.86 11.85
N LEU A 187 11.11 12.74 10.54
CA LEU A 187 10.84 11.51 9.79
C LEU A 187 11.91 10.46 10.11
N ARG A 188 11.47 9.23 10.38
CA ARG A 188 12.32 8.04 10.41
C ARG A 188 11.95 7.13 9.26
N VAL A 189 12.86 6.97 8.32
CA VAL A 189 12.63 6.23 7.06
C VAL A 189 13.15 4.80 7.19
N PHE A 190 12.29 3.83 6.91
CA PHE A 190 12.55 2.40 6.98
C PHE A 190 12.87 1.77 5.63
N ASP A 191 12.21 2.24 4.56
CA ASP A 191 12.48 1.83 3.18
C ASP A 191 12.08 2.91 2.15
N CYS A 192 12.71 2.88 0.97
CA CYS A 192 12.42 3.78 -0.15
C CYS A 192 12.43 2.97 -1.46
N TYR A 193 13.22 3.33 -2.48
CA TYR A 193 13.41 2.47 -3.63
C TYR A 193 13.86 1.06 -3.21
N ARG A 194 13.07 0.06 -3.61
CA ARG A 194 13.30 -1.36 -3.39
C ARG A 194 13.60 -2.04 -4.72
N PRO A 195 14.81 -2.54 -4.96
CA PRO A 195 15.16 -3.26 -6.18
C PRO A 195 14.22 -4.45 -6.42
N VAL A 196 13.88 -4.76 -7.68
CA VAL A 196 13.03 -5.93 -7.99
C VAL A 196 13.60 -7.23 -7.41
N ARG A 197 14.92 -7.41 -7.38
CA ARG A 197 15.56 -8.58 -6.73
C ARG A 197 15.21 -8.73 -5.24
N ALA A 198 15.04 -7.63 -4.51
CA ALA A 198 14.65 -7.66 -3.10
C ALA A 198 13.21 -8.18 -2.95
N VAL A 199 12.31 -7.76 -3.85
CA VAL A 199 10.93 -8.27 -3.91
C VAL A 199 10.92 -9.77 -4.23
N GLN A 200 11.75 -10.21 -5.18
CA GLN A 200 11.89 -11.63 -5.51
C GLN A 200 12.37 -12.46 -4.32
N GLU A 201 13.29 -11.90 -3.53
CA GLU A 201 13.74 -12.52 -2.29
C GLU A 201 12.65 -12.59 -1.22
N PHE A 202 11.84 -11.55 -1.05
CA PHE A 202 10.68 -11.59 -0.14
C PHE A 202 9.69 -12.67 -0.52
N VAL A 203 9.40 -12.82 -1.82
CA VAL A 203 8.54 -13.88 -2.33
C VAL A 203 9.15 -15.27 -2.08
N ALA A 204 10.46 -15.44 -2.33
CA ALA A 204 11.15 -16.69 -2.07
C ALA A 204 11.12 -17.04 -0.56
N TRP A 205 11.47 -16.08 0.29
CA TRP A 205 11.42 -16.22 1.74
C TRP A 205 10.03 -16.61 2.23
N ALA A 206 8.96 -16.03 1.67
CA ALA A 206 7.60 -16.35 2.08
C ALA A 206 7.21 -17.82 1.80
N GLY A 207 7.89 -18.49 0.86
CA GLY A 207 7.75 -19.93 0.62
C GLY A 207 8.62 -20.82 1.52
N GLU A 208 9.58 -20.26 2.25
CA GLU A 208 10.47 -21.00 3.16
C GLU A 208 9.85 -21.20 4.54
N ALA A 209 10.30 -22.21 5.30
CA ALA A 209 9.93 -22.33 6.71
C ALA A 209 10.48 -21.14 7.52
N SER A 210 9.67 -20.58 8.41
CA SER A 210 10.10 -19.49 9.29
C SER A 210 10.80 -19.97 10.54
N GLY A 211 11.79 -19.21 11.00
CA GLY A 211 12.27 -19.29 12.37
C GLY A 211 11.25 -18.71 13.38
N PRO A 212 11.26 -19.17 14.64
CA PRO A 212 10.29 -18.75 15.65
C PRO A 212 10.34 -17.24 15.95
N VAL A 213 11.54 -16.66 15.98
CA VAL A 213 11.75 -15.23 16.31
C VAL A 213 11.13 -14.29 15.27
N ALA A 214 11.18 -14.66 13.98
CA ALA A 214 10.58 -13.86 12.91
C ALA A 214 9.04 -13.86 12.99
N LYS A 215 8.44 -15.00 13.34
CA LYS A 215 6.97 -15.12 13.47
C LYS A 215 6.44 -14.25 14.59
N GLU A 216 6.96 -14.41 15.80
CA GLU A 216 6.46 -13.68 16.97
C GLU A 216 6.57 -12.16 16.81
N ARG A 217 7.64 -11.68 16.14
CA ARG A 217 7.88 -10.26 15.97
C ARG A 217 7.09 -9.62 14.83
N PHE A 218 6.94 -10.31 13.69
CA PHE A 218 6.45 -9.68 12.46
C PHE A 218 5.07 -10.18 12.00
N TYR A 219 4.66 -11.39 12.40
CA TYR A 219 3.37 -11.96 11.98
C TYR A 219 2.86 -12.98 13.02
N PRO A 220 2.67 -12.57 14.29
CA PRO A 220 2.39 -13.51 15.38
C PRO A 220 1.06 -14.25 15.18
N ASN A 221 0.09 -13.59 14.57
CA ASN A 221 -1.28 -14.09 14.40
C ASN A 221 -1.53 -14.72 13.02
N LEU A 222 -0.52 -14.77 12.15
CA LEU A 222 -0.65 -15.28 10.79
C LEU A 222 0.24 -16.49 10.56
N ASP A 223 -0.23 -17.38 9.70
CA ASP A 223 0.65 -18.36 9.07
C ASP A 223 1.43 -17.71 7.94
N LYS A 224 2.70 -18.12 7.76
CA LYS A 224 3.58 -17.51 6.77
C LYS A 224 3.01 -17.55 5.35
N SER A 225 2.25 -18.60 5.02
CA SER A 225 1.57 -18.73 3.73
C SER A 225 0.53 -17.65 3.47
N ALA A 226 -0.03 -17.04 4.51
CA ALA A 226 -0.95 -15.90 4.39
C ALA A 226 -0.24 -14.57 4.11
N LEU A 227 1.10 -14.53 4.20
CA LEU A 227 1.87 -13.32 3.88
C LEU A 227 1.92 -13.07 2.38
N LEU A 228 1.97 -14.13 1.55
CA LEU A 228 1.92 -13.99 0.10
C LEU A 228 0.53 -13.53 -0.35
N GLY A 229 0.48 -12.43 -1.11
CA GLY A 229 -0.76 -11.84 -1.58
C GLY A 229 -1.08 -10.56 -0.83
N ASP A 230 -1.54 -10.68 0.42
CA ASP A 230 -2.08 -9.56 1.20
C ASP A 230 -0.98 -8.61 1.70
N TYR A 231 0.19 -9.14 2.06
CA TYR A 231 1.30 -8.38 2.64
C TYR A 231 2.57 -8.38 1.76
N ILE A 232 2.84 -9.48 1.06
CA ILE A 232 3.98 -9.62 0.15
C ILE A 232 3.45 -9.80 -1.27
N ALA A 233 3.59 -8.73 -2.05
CA ALA A 233 3.25 -8.72 -3.46
C ALA A 233 4.47 -9.06 -4.34
N PRO A 234 4.30 -9.83 -5.45
CA PRO A 234 5.38 -10.12 -6.39
C PRO A 234 5.83 -8.91 -7.20
N VAL A 235 5.09 -7.81 -7.13
CA VAL A 235 5.41 -6.50 -7.72
C VAL A 235 5.16 -5.45 -6.65
N SER A 236 6.15 -4.60 -6.40
CA SER A 236 6.07 -3.55 -5.36
C SER A 236 6.11 -2.15 -5.98
N GLY A 237 5.31 -1.23 -5.42
CA GLY A 237 5.38 0.21 -5.74
C GLY A 237 6.75 0.82 -5.46
N HIS A 238 7.47 0.33 -4.44
CA HIS A 238 8.83 0.74 -4.11
C HIS A 238 9.80 0.55 -5.28
N SER A 239 9.61 -0.47 -6.12
CA SER A 239 10.46 -0.68 -7.29
C SER A 239 10.29 0.37 -8.38
N LYS A 240 9.31 1.29 -8.25
CA LYS A 240 9.12 2.45 -9.14
C LYS A 240 9.85 3.70 -8.63
N GLY A 241 10.21 3.73 -7.34
CA GLY A 241 10.97 4.81 -6.69
C GLY A 241 10.15 6.02 -6.22
N TYR A 242 8.83 5.92 -6.14
CA TYR A 242 7.94 6.98 -5.60
C TYR A 242 7.37 6.63 -4.23
N THR A 243 7.66 5.44 -3.72
CA THR A 243 7.09 4.89 -2.48
C THR A 243 8.14 4.88 -1.38
N VAL A 244 7.69 5.17 -0.16
CA VAL A 244 8.51 5.27 1.05
C VAL A 244 7.75 4.66 2.22
N ASP A 245 8.48 3.93 3.06
CA ASP A 245 8.02 3.42 4.36
C ASP A 245 8.68 4.24 5.47
N LEU A 246 7.88 4.85 6.35
CA LEU A 246 8.41 5.74 7.38
C LEU A 246 7.52 5.84 8.63
N GLY A 247 8.08 6.41 9.69
CA GLY A 247 7.38 6.83 10.88
C GLY A 247 7.86 8.19 11.38
N LEU A 248 7.41 8.55 12.58
CA LEU A 248 7.72 9.82 13.22
C LEU A 248 8.54 9.64 14.48
N GLU A 249 9.42 10.60 14.73
CA GLU A 249 10.11 10.80 15.98
C GLU A 249 9.79 12.19 16.52
N ARG A 250 9.65 12.30 17.85
CA ARG A 250 9.62 13.57 18.56
C ARG A 250 10.99 13.86 19.11
N CYS A 251 11.53 15.02 18.76
CA CYS A 251 12.84 15.48 19.17
C CYS A 251 12.68 16.53 20.26
N LEU A 252 13.17 16.22 21.46
CA LEU A 252 13.26 17.16 22.56
C LEU A 252 14.68 17.72 22.65
N ALA A 253 14.86 18.82 23.38
CA ALA A 253 16.17 19.36 23.65
C ALA A 253 17.08 18.31 24.33
N GLU A 254 18.39 18.47 24.22
CA GLU A 254 19.33 17.62 24.95
C GLU A 254 19.09 17.68 26.47
N PRO A 255 19.22 16.55 27.21
CA PRO A 255 19.76 15.25 26.76
C PRO A 255 18.71 14.26 26.24
N GLN A 256 17.44 14.66 26.09
CA GLN A 256 16.35 13.72 25.76
C GLN A 256 16.44 13.18 24.33
N GLY A 257 16.94 13.98 23.38
CA GLY A 257 17.11 13.57 21.99
C GLY A 257 15.77 13.27 21.29
N CYS A 258 15.82 12.41 20.27
CA CYS A 258 14.64 12.02 19.48
C CYS A 258 14.15 10.62 19.86
N THR A 259 12.84 10.49 20.08
CA THR A 259 12.17 9.23 20.40
C THR A 259 11.08 8.94 19.38
N ALA A 260 11.02 7.72 18.87
CA ALA A 260 9.96 7.28 17.97
C ALA A 260 8.58 7.40 18.64
N LEU A 261 7.60 7.92 17.90
CA LEU A 261 6.21 7.90 18.34
C LEU A 261 5.69 6.46 18.35
N ASP A 262 4.85 6.13 19.34
CA ASP A 262 4.20 4.83 19.40
C ASP A 262 3.07 4.78 18.36
N MET A 263 3.25 3.92 17.37
CA MET A 263 2.30 3.68 16.28
C MET A 263 1.46 2.42 16.54
N GLY A 264 1.55 1.79 17.71
CA GLY A 264 0.78 0.59 18.10
C GLY A 264 1.28 -0.73 17.53
N THR A 265 2.08 -0.68 16.45
CA THR A 265 2.79 -1.82 15.87
C THR A 265 4.17 -1.35 15.36
N PRO A 266 5.18 -2.24 15.29
CA PRO A 266 6.42 -1.93 14.58
C PRO A 266 6.20 -1.87 13.06
N PHE A 267 7.19 -1.31 12.35
CA PHE A 267 7.32 -1.47 10.89
C PHE A 267 7.39 -2.96 10.49
N ASP A 268 6.85 -3.31 9.33
CA ASP A 268 6.71 -4.69 8.81
C ASP A 268 5.89 -5.62 9.73
N PHE A 269 4.98 -5.07 10.53
CA PHE A 269 4.05 -5.87 11.32
C PHE A 269 2.86 -6.32 10.47
N PHE A 270 2.91 -7.54 9.96
CA PHE A 270 1.86 -8.12 9.11
C PHE A 270 0.69 -8.60 9.96
N ASP A 271 -0.27 -7.69 10.17
CA ASP A 271 -1.50 -7.91 10.93
C ASP A 271 -2.48 -6.75 10.67
N PRO A 272 -3.80 -6.95 10.71
CA PRO A 272 -4.77 -5.85 10.62
C PRO A 272 -4.60 -4.73 11.66
N ARG A 273 -3.88 -4.98 12.76
CA ARG A 273 -3.44 -3.94 13.71
C ARG A 273 -2.53 -2.89 13.09
N ALA A 274 -1.84 -3.21 12.00
CA ALA A 274 -0.98 -2.27 11.25
C ALA A 274 -1.75 -1.38 10.26
N ASN A 275 -3.02 -1.71 9.96
CA ASN A 275 -3.88 -0.85 9.13
C ASN A 275 -3.99 0.53 9.75
N THR A 276 -3.88 1.60 8.95
CA THR A 276 -3.83 3.01 9.42
C THR A 276 -4.92 3.33 10.43
N ASP A 277 -6.18 3.01 10.11
CA ASP A 277 -7.36 3.25 10.95
C ASP A 277 -7.82 2.02 11.77
N SER A 278 -6.88 1.15 12.17
CA SER A 278 -7.21 -0.03 12.96
C SER A 278 -7.93 0.33 14.28
N ALA A 279 -9.11 -0.25 14.51
CA ALA A 279 -9.84 -0.10 15.78
C ALA A 279 -9.18 -0.83 16.97
N GLN A 280 -8.06 -1.54 16.75
CA GLN A 280 -7.34 -2.33 17.75
C GLN A 280 -6.18 -1.58 18.41
N ILE A 281 -6.04 -0.27 18.16
CA ILE A 281 -4.98 0.58 18.72
C ILE A 281 -5.56 1.61 19.68
N THR A 282 -4.71 2.20 20.52
CA THR A 282 -5.15 3.25 21.45
C THR A 282 -5.45 4.56 20.70
N PRO A 283 -6.27 5.47 21.27
CA PRO A 283 -6.50 6.79 20.67
C PRO A 283 -5.22 7.59 20.42
N GLU A 284 -4.21 7.47 21.28
CA GLU A 284 -2.91 8.12 21.10
C GLU A 284 -2.12 7.55 19.91
N GLN A 285 -2.13 6.22 19.75
CA GLN A 285 -1.49 5.55 18.61
C GLN A 285 -2.18 5.92 17.29
N HIS A 286 -3.52 5.99 17.29
CA HIS A 286 -4.29 6.47 16.14
C HIS A 286 -3.92 7.92 15.81
N ALA A 287 -3.92 8.82 16.80
CA ALA A 287 -3.53 10.22 16.61
C ALA A 287 -2.09 10.38 16.05
N ASN A 288 -1.15 9.53 16.49
CA ASN A 288 0.22 9.53 15.94
C ASN A 288 0.26 9.11 14.46
N ARG A 289 -0.58 8.14 14.06
CA ARG A 289 -0.73 7.74 12.65
C ARG A 289 -1.39 8.83 11.81
N GLN A 290 -2.43 9.48 12.33
CA GLN A 290 -3.09 10.60 11.64
C GLN A 290 -2.14 11.79 11.45
N LEU A 291 -1.33 12.10 12.45
CA LEU A 291 -0.28 13.12 12.33
C LEU A 291 0.69 12.82 11.18
N LEU A 292 1.11 11.55 11.03
CA LEU A 292 1.95 11.13 9.92
C LEU A 292 1.21 11.23 8.59
N LEU A 293 -0.02 10.72 8.54
CA LEU A 293 -0.88 10.74 7.36
C LEU A 293 -1.07 12.16 6.83
N GLU A 294 -1.51 13.09 7.69
CA GLU A 294 -1.74 14.48 7.35
C GLU A 294 -0.47 15.17 6.85
N ALA A 295 0.66 14.95 7.54
CA ALA A 295 1.95 15.54 7.15
C ALA A 295 2.41 15.07 5.77
N MET A 296 2.19 13.78 5.45
CA MET A 296 2.54 13.19 4.16
C MET A 296 1.58 13.64 3.05
N GLN A 297 0.26 13.65 3.31
CA GLN A 297 -0.78 14.08 2.36
C GLN A 297 -0.64 15.54 1.96
N ALA A 298 -0.24 16.42 2.90
CA ALA A 298 0.01 17.83 2.63
C ALA A 298 1.05 18.06 1.51
N GLU A 299 1.91 17.06 1.24
CA GLU A 299 2.93 17.12 0.20
C GLU A 299 2.70 16.10 -0.93
N GLY A 300 1.46 15.63 -1.10
CA GLY A 300 1.04 14.83 -2.25
C GLY A 300 1.38 13.34 -2.17
N PHE A 301 1.54 12.80 -0.96
CA PHE A 301 1.64 11.36 -0.74
C PHE A 301 0.29 10.76 -0.34
N SER A 302 -0.04 9.61 -0.93
CA SER A 302 -1.18 8.79 -0.54
C SER A 302 -0.72 7.62 0.32
N ASN A 303 -1.42 7.35 1.42
CA ASN A 303 -1.17 6.20 2.28
C ASN A 303 -1.74 4.91 1.65
N TYR A 304 -1.11 3.78 1.95
CA TYR A 304 -1.75 2.47 1.75
C TYR A 304 -2.45 2.05 3.05
N PRO A 305 -3.80 1.93 3.08
CA PRO A 305 -4.55 1.79 4.33
C PRO A 305 -4.21 0.56 5.19
N MET A 306 -3.61 -0.49 4.61
CA MET A 306 -3.22 -1.70 5.34
C MET A 306 -1.85 -1.57 6.04
N GLU A 307 -1.10 -0.50 5.78
CA GLU A 307 0.22 -0.27 6.35
C GLU A 307 0.38 1.21 6.73
N TRP A 308 0.30 1.51 8.03
CA TRP A 308 0.39 2.91 8.53
C TRP A 308 1.67 3.64 8.12
N TRP A 309 2.74 2.90 7.79
CA TRP A 309 4.04 3.45 7.41
C TRP A 309 4.18 3.72 5.90
N HIS A 310 3.29 3.19 5.06
CA HIS A 310 3.51 3.09 3.62
C HIS A 310 2.85 4.22 2.83
N PHE A 311 3.65 4.94 2.04
CA PHE A 311 3.19 6.11 1.30
C PHE A 311 3.75 6.15 -0.12
N THR A 312 2.92 6.51 -1.10
CA THR A 312 3.34 6.73 -2.50
C THR A 312 3.03 8.15 -2.93
N HIS A 313 4.03 8.84 -3.49
CA HIS A 313 3.84 10.19 -4.03
C HIS A 313 3.03 10.16 -5.33
N ALA A 314 2.11 11.11 -5.51
CA ALA A 314 1.18 11.18 -6.65
C ALA A 314 1.86 11.25 -8.03
N SER A 315 3.10 11.74 -8.12
CA SER A 315 3.88 11.68 -9.37
C SER A 315 4.22 10.25 -9.83
N GLY A 316 4.05 9.26 -8.96
CA GLY A 316 4.18 7.83 -9.29
C GLY A 316 2.90 7.20 -9.83
N THR A 317 1.77 7.90 -9.83
CA THR A 317 0.50 7.38 -10.36
C THR A 317 0.64 7.05 -11.84
N GLY A 318 0.26 5.83 -12.22
CA GLY A 318 0.41 5.33 -13.60
C GLY A 318 1.83 4.93 -14.01
N ALA A 319 2.83 5.04 -13.12
CA ALA A 319 4.16 4.53 -13.43
C ALA A 319 4.15 2.99 -13.48
N GLU A 320 4.61 2.42 -14.60
CA GLU A 320 4.65 0.96 -14.79
C GLU A 320 6.08 0.39 -14.83
N ILE A 321 7.08 1.25 -14.97
CA ILE A 321 8.49 0.84 -15.09
C ILE A 321 9.06 0.50 -13.72
N LEU A 322 9.67 -0.69 -13.60
CA LEU A 322 10.37 -1.15 -12.39
C LEU A 322 11.89 -1.03 -12.54
N TYR A 323 12.58 -0.77 -11.43
CA TYR A 323 14.04 -0.63 -11.37
C TYR A 323 14.67 -1.77 -10.54
N ASP A 324 15.87 -2.19 -10.91
CA ASP A 324 16.55 -3.35 -10.31
C ASP A 324 18.08 -3.16 -10.19
N PHE A 325 18.52 -1.93 -9.95
CA PHE A 325 19.92 -1.63 -9.62
C PHE A 325 20.16 -1.71 -8.11
N VAL A 326 21.38 -2.07 -7.72
CA VAL A 326 21.81 -2.18 -6.32
C VAL A 326 21.96 -0.79 -5.70
N ILE A 327 21.46 -0.63 -4.48
CA ILE A 327 21.65 0.55 -3.63
C ILE A 327 23.07 0.47 -3.06
N ARG A 328 23.93 1.43 -3.43
CA ARG A 328 25.34 1.53 -3.02
C ARG A 328 25.62 2.92 -2.46
#